data_AF-A0A1W0X4H5-F1
#
_entry.id   AF-A0A1W0X4H5-F1
#
_cell.length_a   1.000
_cell.length_b   1.000
_cell.length_c   1.000
_cell.angle_alpha   90.00
_cell.angle_beta   90.00
_cell.angle_gamma   90.00
#
_symmetry.space_group_name_H-M   'P 1'
#
loop_
_entity.id
_entity.type
_entity.pdbx_description
1 polymer ?
#
loop_
_entity_poly.entity_id
_entity_poly.type
_entity_poly.pdbx_seq_one_letter_code
_entity_poly.pdbx_strand_id
1 'polypeptide(L)'
;MCDRDLEELRDDYSDSMGRWSLDGPVSLHTYVKIYTDWANFYLERSPRHKRLIQDLQQDIQDGVLLADIVEAVTNERLRDIKTKPKNAAQMVSVNPYND
;
A
#
# COMPACT_ATOMS: atom_id res chain seq x y z
N MET A 1 30.51 19.38 -22.13
CA MET A 1 30.14 18.00 -22.53
C MET A 1 30.29 17.14 -21.31
N CYS A 2 29.18 16.67 -20.76
CA CYS A 2 29.16 15.81 -19.58
C CYS A 2 29.41 14.38 -20.06
N ASP A 3 30.67 14.05 -20.32
CA ASP A 3 31.09 12.68 -20.53
C ASP A 3 31.34 12.06 -19.15
N ARG A 4 30.26 11.82 -18.41
CA ARG A 4 30.31 10.94 -17.25
C ARG A 4 30.07 9.53 -17.80
N ASP A 5 31.13 8.73 -17.78
CA ASP A 5 31.16 7.39 -18.35
C ASP A 5 30.04 6.52 -17.74
N LEU A 6 29.28 5.85 -18.61
CA LEU A 6 28.17 4.97 -18.22
C LEU A 6 28.63 3.78 -17.36
N GLU A 7 29.93 3.45 -17.36
CA GLU A 7 30.50 2.42 -16.48
C GLU A 7 30.63 2.89 -15.04
N GLU A 8 31.03 4.14 -14.77
CA GLU A 8 31.09 4.69 -13.40
C GLU A 8 29.70 4.72 -12.75
N LEU A 9 28.65 5.04 -13.53
CA LEU A 9 27.27 5.00 -13.05
C LEU A 9 26.78 3.58 -12.73
N ARG A 10 27.31 2.55 -13.40
CA ARG A 10 26.95 1.14 -13.15
C ARG A 10 27.60 0.63 -11.87
N ASP A 11 28.83 1.04 -11.61
CA ASP A 11 29.57 0.65 -10.40
C ASP A 11 29.06 1.41 -9.17
N ASP A 12 28.75 2.70 -9.28
CA ASP A 12 28.10 3.48 -8.21
C ASP A 12 26.71 2.91 -7.85
N TYR A 13 25.95 2.44 -8.84
CA TYR A 13 24.64 1.85 -8.58
C TYR A 13 24.78 0.51 -7.84
N SER A 14 25.73 -0.33 -8.26
CA SER A 14 26.06 -1.61 -7.61
C SER A 14 26.52 -1.42 -6.17
N ASP A 15 27.41 -0.47 -5.93
CA ASP A 15 27.98 -0.20 -4.59
C ASP A 15 26.95 0.48 -3.67
N SER A 16 26.08 1.32 -4.22
CA SER A 16 24.94 1.86 -3.48
C SER A 16 23.95 0.76 -3.09
N MET A 17 23.71 -0.23 -3.96
CA MET A 17 22.85 -1.40 -3.71
C MET A 17 23.35 -2.24 -2.54
N GLY A 18 24.68 -2.28 -2.32
CA GLY A 18 25.32 -3.08 -1.27
C GLY A 18 25.27 -2.44 0.13
N ARG A 19 25.15 -1.11 0.24
CA ARG A 19 25.29 -0.39 1.52
C ARG A 19 23.98 -0.16 2.29
N TRP A 20 22.81 -0.25 1.65
CA TRP A 20 21.51 -0.22 2.33
C TRP A 20 20.98 -1.61 2.71
N SER A 21 21.73 -2.67 2.41
CA SER A 21 21.34 -4.05 2.72
C SER A 21 21.66 -4.47 4.17
N LEU A 22 21.59 -3.54 5.13
CA LEU A 22 21.81 -3.81 6.56
C LEU A 22 20.73 -4.71 7.18
N ASP A 23 19.58 -4.83 6.51
CA ASP A 23 18.65 -5.93 6.68
C ASP A 23 18.71 -6.76 5.40
N GLY A 24 18.98 -8.07 5.50
CA GLY A 24 18.87 -8.98 4.34
C GLY A 24 17.48 -8.90 3.69
N PRO A 25 17.22 -9.60 2.57
CA PRO A 25 15.92 -9.54 1.91
C PRO A 25 14.82 -9.89 2.91
N VAL A 26 14.09 -8.87 3.35
CA VAL A 26 12.93 -9.02 4.22
C VAL A 26 12.00 -9.96 3.48
N SER A 27 11.67 -11.09 4.11
CA SER A 27 10.83 -12.09 3.44
C SER A 27 9.48 -11.45 3.09
N LEU A 28 8.86 -11.88 1.99
CA LEU A 28 7.50 -11.42 1.63
C LEU A 28 6.52 -11.57 2.80
N HIS A 29 6.65 -12.64 3.58
CA HIS A 29 5.87 -12.87 4.79
C HIS A 29 6.05 -11.76 5.84
N THR A 30 7.27 -11.27 6.03
CA THR A 30 7.57 -10.18 6.95
C THR A 30 6.92 -8.88 6.49
N TYR A 31 6.98 -8.55 5.19
CA TYR A 31 6.28 -7.39 4.64
C TYR A 31 4.77 -7.49 4.84
N VAL A 32 4.18 -8.63 4.50
CA VAL A 32 2.74 -8.87 4.69
C VAL A 32 2.35 -8.66 6.16
N LYS A 33 3.15 -9.16 7.10
CA LYS A 33 2.89 -8.97 8.53
C LYS A 33 2.95 -7.49 8.95
N ILE A 34 3.97 -6.75 8.52
CA ILE A 34 4.12 -5.32 8.85
C ILE A 34 2.91 -4.52 8.34
N TYR A 35 2.48 -4.76 7.10
CA TYR A 35 1.34 -4.05 6.52
C TYR A 35 0.00 -4.45 7.17
N THR A 36 -0.18 -5.73 7.53
CA THR A 36 -1.35 -6.19 8.28
C THR A 36 -1.43 -5.55 9.67
N ASP A 37 -0.31 -5.55 10.42
CA ASP A 37 -0.27 -5.00 11.77
C ASP A 37 -0.48 -3.48 11.76
N TRP A 38 0.15 -2.78 10.81
CA TRP A 38 -0.05 -1.35 10.60
C TRP A 38 -1.52 -1.03 10.27
N ALA A 39 -2.14 -1.76 9.34
CA ALA A 39 -3.53 -1.52 8.97
C ALA A 39 -4.49 -1.80 10.14
N ASN A 40 -4.28 -2.89 10.87
CA ASN A 40 -5.09 -3.24 12.05
C ASN A 40 -5.01 -2.18 13.14
N PHE A 41 -3.82 -1.60 13.38
CA PHE A 41 -3.64 -0.50 14.33
C PHE A 41 -4.56 0.70 14.05
N TYR A 42 -4.79 1.04 12.76
CA TYR A 42 -5.71 2.13 12.38
C TYR A 42 -7.18 1.69 12.40
N LEU A 43 -7.48 0.45 11.98
CA LEU A 43 -8.83 -0.09 12.00
C LEU A 43 -9.41 -0.21 13.42
N GLU A 44 -8.61 -0.63 14.41
CA GLU A 44 -9.04 -0.72 15.81
C GLU A 44 -9.48 0.63 16.40
N ARG A 45 -8.96 1.74 15.86
CA ARG A 45 -9.31 3.11 16.26
C ARG A 45 -10.47 3.68 15.46
N SER A 46 -10.86 3.04 14.36
CA SER A 46 -11.98 3.50 13.53
C SER A 46 -13.32 3.13 14.17
N PRO A 47 -14.28 4.07 14.29
CA PRO A 47 -15.60 3.79 14.84
C PRO A 47 -16.49 2.95 13.92
N ARG A 48 -16.10 2.74 12.66
CA ARG A 48 -16.94 2.12 11.62
C ARG A 48 -16.67 0.63 11.39
N HIS A 49 -15.45 0.16 11.62
CA HIS A 49 -15.02 -1.18 11.22
C HIS A 49 -14.49 -1.99 12.40
N LYS A 50 -15.16 -3.11 12.70
CA LYS A 50 -14.78 -4.04 13.78
C LYS A 50 -14.06 -5.30 13.26
N ARG A 51 -13.78 -5.35 11.96
CA ARG A 51 -13.13 -6.50 11.33
C ARG A 51 -11.66 -6.15 11.11
N LEU A 52 -10.78 -6.97 11.69
CA LEU A 52 -9.35 -6.90 11.47
C LEU A 52 -8.98 -7.70 10.22
N ILE A 53 -7.91 -7.28 9.55
CA ILE A 53 -7.29 -8.00 8.44
C ILE A 53 -6.62 -9.25 8.98
N GLN A 54 -6.98 -10.40 8.41
CA GLN A 54 -6.37 -11.70 8.65
C GLN A 54 -5.53 -12.15 7.46
N ASP A 55 -6.02 -11.88 6.24
CA ASP A 55 -5.31 -12.14 4.99
C ASP A 55 -5.32 -10.87 4.14
N LEU A 56 -4.16 -10.22 4.06
CA LEU A 56 -4.00 -8.97 3.32
C LEU A 56 -4.34 -9.12 1.82
N GLN A 57 -4.24 -10.29 1.20
CA GLN A 57 -4.60 -10.40 -0.21
C GLN A 57 -6.11 -10.51 -0.42
N GLN A 58 -6.80 -11.19 0.49
CA GLN A 58 -8.23 -11.44 0.37
C GLN A 58 -9.07 -10.30 0.96
N ASP A 59 -8.67 -9.77 2.11
CA ASP A 59 -9.49 -8.84 2.88
C ASP A 59 -9.55 -7.45 2.24
N ILE A 60 -8.50 -6.99 1.55
CA ILE A 60 -8.54 -5.70 0.81
C ILE A 60 -8.93 -5.86 -0.66
N GLN A 61 -9.31 -7.07 -1.08
CA GLN A 61 -9.58 -7.36 -2.49
C GLN A 61 -10.67 -6.45 -3.05
N ASP A 62 -11.77 -6.25 -2.32
CA ASP A 62 -12.94 -5.48 -2.77
C ASP A 62 -12.75 -3.96 -2.68
N GLY A 63 -11.64 -3.50 -2.11
CA GLY A 63 -11.31 -2.08 -1.93
C GLY A 63 -12.08 -1.37 -0.80
N VAL A 64 -13.04 -2.03 -0.14
CA VAL A 64 -13.82 -1.41 0.95
C VAL A 64 -12.94 -1.23 2.18
N LEU A 65 -12.31 -2.31 2.65
CA LEU A 65 -11.39 -2.25 3.79
C LEU A 65 -10.18 -1.36 3.52
N LEU A 66 -9.71 -1.32 2.28
CA LEU A 66 -8.66 -0.39 1.86
C LEU A 66 -9.09 1.07 2.08
N ALA A 67 -10.31 1.41 1.69
CA ALA A 67 -10.83 2.76 1.84
C ALA A 67 -11.04 3.13 3.32
N ASP A 68 -11.45 2.18 4.18
CA ASP A 68 -11.52 2.40 5.62
C ASP A 68 -10.16 2.66 6.26
N ILE A 69 -9.11 1.95 5.82
CA ILE A 69 -7.73 2.20 6.28
C ILE A 69 -7.29 3.61 5.86
N VAL A 70 -7.56 4.01 4.63
CA VAL A 70 -7.22 5.35 4.13
C VAL A 70 -7.98 6.44 4.91
N GLU A 71 -9.28 6.29 5.18
CA GLU A 71 -10.06 7.21 6.03
C GLU A 71 -9.46 7.28 7.45
N ALA A 72 -9.06 6.16 8.03
CA ALA A 72 -8.47 6.12 9.37
C ALA A 72 -7.07 6.74 9.45
N VAL A 73 -6.27 6.65 8.38
CA VAL A 73 -4.91 7.22 8.33
C VAL A 73 -4.93 8.71 8.03
N THR A 74 -5.82 9.15 7.13
CA THR A 74 -5.95 10.55 6.72
C THR A 74 -6.80 11.37 7.69
N ASN A 75 -7.61 10.72 8.52
CA ASN A 75 -8.70 11.33 9.29
C ASN A 75 -9.72 12.09 8.42
N GLU A 76 -9.76 11.81 7.12
CA GLU A 76 -10.68 12.42 6.17
C GLU A 76 -11.73 11.40 5.72
N ARG A 77 -13.00 11.83 5.72
CA ARG A 77 -14.09 10.98 5.21
C ARG A 77 -13.99 10.86 3.71
N LEU A 78 -13.65 9.67 3.26
CA LEU A 78 -13.78 9.31 1.86
C LEU A 78 -15.27 9.25 1.48
N ARG A 79 -15.65 10.14 0.56
CA ARG A 79 -16.99 10.16 -0.02
C ARG A 79 -17.01 9.21 -1.22
N ASP A 80 -18.20 8.71 -1.57
CA ASP A 80 -18.42 7.90 -2.76
C ASP A 80 -17.82 6.47 -2.78
N ILE A 81 -17.45 5.90 -1.62
CA ILE A 81 -17.10 4.48 -1.53
C ILE A 81 -18.37 3.62 -1.66
N LYS A 82 -18.37 2.68 -2.61
CA LYS A 82 -19.41 1.67 -2.71
C LYS A 82 -19.14 0.55 -1.71
N THR A 83 -19.99 0.45 -0.69
CA THR A 83 -19.85 -0.53 0.41
C THR A 83 -20.06 -1.99 0.01
N LYS A 84 -20.53 -2.27 -1.21
CA LYS A 84 -20.73 -3.62 -1.77
C LYS A 84 -20.52 -3.61 -3.29
N PRO A 85 -19.26 -3.60 -3.77
CA PRO A 85 -18.99 -3.72 -5.20
C PRO A 85 -19.42 -5.11 -5.69
N LYS A 86 -20.25 -5.15 -6.73
CA LYS A 86 -20.81 -6.39 -7.31
C LYS A 86 -20.05 -6.85 -8.56
N ASN A 87 -19.15 -6.02 -9.10
CA ASN A 87 -18.38 -6.31 -10.29
C ASN A 87 -17.03 -5.57 -10.24
N ALA A 88 -15.99 -6.10 -10.90
CA ALA A 88 -14.64 -5.55 -10.97
C ALA A 88 -14.62 -4.08 -11.42
N ALA A 89 -15.50 -3.69 -12.35
CA ALA A 89 -15.63 -2.29 -12.78
C ALA A 89 -16.00 -1.32 -11.63
N GLN A 90 -16.69 -1.80 -10.59
CA GLN A 90 -17.08 -1.00 -9.42
C GLN A 90 -15.97 -0.90 -8.36
N MET A 91 -14.94 -1.75 -8.48
CA MET A 91 -13.77 -1.73 -7.61
C MET A 91 -12.71 -0.74 -8.14
N VAL A 92 -12.75 -0.40 -9.43
CA VAL A 92 -11.70 0.36 -10.15
C VAL A 92 -12.21 1.70 -10.72
N SER A 93 -13.49 2.07 -10.55
CA SER A 93 -14.02 3.29 -11.16
C SER A 93 -13.51 4.56 -10.49
N VAL A 94 -12.29 4.95 -10.81
CA VAL A 94 -11.79 6.32 -10.71
C VAL A 94 -12.36 7.03 -11.94
N ASN A 95 -13.30 7.97 -11.74
CA ASN A 95 -13.83 8.76 -12.84
C ASN A 95 -12.72 9.71 -13.33
N PRO A 96 -12.22 9.61 -14.57
CA PRO A 96 -11.09 10.40 -15.04
C PRO A 96 -11.42 11.89 -15.29
N TYR A 97 -12.56 12.39 -14.78
CA TYR A 97 -13.11 13.72 -15.09
C TYR A 97 -13.61 14.51 -13.87
N ASN A 98 -13.00 14.33 -12.70
CA ASN A 98 -13.27 15.22 -11.56
C ASN A 98 -11.98 15.94 -11.15
N ASP A 99 -11.75 17.11 -11.77
CA ASP A 99 -11.03 18.25 -11.19
C ASP A 99 -11.94 18.98 -10.18
#